data_AF-A0A6A4HFH4-F1
#
_entry.id   AF-A0A6A4HFH4-F1
#
_cell.length_a   1.000
_cell.length_b   1.000
_cell.length_c   1.000
_cell.angle_alpha   90.00
_cell.angle_beta   90.00
_cell.angle_gamma   90.00
#
_symmetry.space_group_name_H-M   'P 1'
#
loop_
_entity.id
_entity.type
_entity.pdbx_description
1 polymer ?
#
loop_
_entity_poly.entity_id
_entity_poly.type
_entity_poly.pdbx_seq_one_letter_code
_entity_poly.pdbx_strand_id
1 'polypeptide(L)'
;RIHDNSPAARATVVSAIRYTFADTAPAYDELLAPMIIDFLSLMADEDLTVCRLALSTLNSAARTKSHLIRDHLSVLLPNLYKETNVNTDLIRTVQMGPWTHKVDDGLDARKMVYETMYTLLNTCLPKLDLRGFLSRILPGLSDDSDEIKVICHMMLFRLTQVAPAA
;
A
#
# COMPACT_ATOMS: atom_id res chain seq x y z
N ARG A 1 9.80 -12.34 -15.73
CA ARG A 1 8.44 -11.80 -15.98
C ARG A 1 8.10 -10.63 -15.04
N ILE A 2 8.55 -10.63 -13.78
CA ILE A 2 8.48 -9.43 -12.94
C ILE A 2 9.39 -8.29 -13.43
N HIS A 3 10.47 -8.61 -14.14
CA HIS A 3 11.34 -7.66 -14.84
C HIS A 3 11.08 -7.63 -16.35
N ASP A 4 9.85 -7.94 -16.78
CA ASP A 4 9.49 -7.84 -18.19
C ASP A 4 9.37 -6.37 -18.60
N ASN A 5 9.75 -6.03 -19.83
CA ASN A 5 9.62 -4.66 -20.33
C ASN A 5 8.15 -4.24 -20.46
N SER A 6 7.23 -5.19 -20.64
CA SER A 6 5.79 -4.91 -20.74
C SER A 6 5.16 -4.67 -19.35
N PRO A 7 4.60 -3.47 -19.08
CA PRO A 7 3.87 -3.22 -17.83
C PRO A 7 2.65 -4.14 -17.68
N ALA A 8 1.97 -4.47 -18.78
CA ALA A 8 0.85 -5.39 -18.77
C ALA A 8 1.25 -6.80 -18.29
N ALA A 9 2.43 -7.28 -18.69
CA ALA A 9 2.95 -8.57 -18.23
C ALA A 9 3.25 -8.53 -16.72
N ARG A 10 3.89 -7.47 -16.23
CA ARG A 10 4.17 -7.27 -14.80
C ARG A 10 2.87 -7.20 -13.98
N ALA A 11 1.91 -6.38 -14.41
CA ALA A 11 0.58 -6.24 -13.81
C ALA A 11 -0.19 -7.58 -13.74
N THR A 12 -0.13 -8.37 -14.82
CA THR A 12 -0.78 -9.69 -14.88
C THR A 12 -0.21 -10.63 -13.84
N VAL A 13 1.11 -10.67 -13.72
CA VAL A 13 1.80 -11.57 -12.79
C VAL A 13 1.51 -11.18 -11.33
N VAL A 14 1.55 -9.88 -11.00
CA VAL A 14 1.18 -9.39 -9.66
C VAL A 14 -0.27 -9.75 -9.32
N SER A 15 -1.18 -9.55 -10.27
CA SER A 15 -2.59 -9.89 -10.07
C SER A 15 -2.79 -11.39 -9.86
N ALA A 16 -2.08 -12.23 -10.61
CA ALA A 16 -2.15 -13.69 -10.45
C ALA A 16 -1.72 -14.12 -9.04
N ILE A 17 -0.61 -13.60 -8.53
CA ILE A 17 -0.14 -13.87 -7.16
C ILE A 17 -1.16 -13.40 -6.12
N ARG A 18 -1.82 -12.26 -6.31
CA ARG A 18 -2.88 -11.81 -5.40
C ARG A 18 -3.99 -12.84 -5.24
N TYR A 19 -4.40 -13.50 -6.34
CA TYR A 19 -5.47 -14.50 -6.29
C TYR A 19 -5.04 -15.81 -5.64
N THR A 20 -3.73 -16.12 -5.58
CA THR A 20 -3.26 -17.31 -4.86
C THR A 20 -3.38 -17.16 -3.34
N PHE A 21 -3.49 -15.94 -2.80
CA PHE A 21 -3.71 -15.72 -1.36
C PHE A 21 -5.06 -16.22 -0.84
N ALA A 22 -6.01 -16.53 -1.72
CA ALA A 22 -7.27 -17.17 -1.35
C ALA A 22 -7.08 -18.66 -1.02
N ASP A 23 -5.98 -19.27 -1.46
CA ASP A 23 -5.67 -20.67 -1.16
C ASP A 23 -5.22 -20.82 0.31
N THR A 24 -5.78 -21.80 1.00
CA THR A 24 -5.51 -22.08 2.42
C THR A 24 -4.50 -23.20 2.62
N ALA A 25 -4.07 -23.90 1.55
CA ALA A 25 -3.14 -25.01 1.67
C ALA A 25 -1.72 -24.52 2.04
N PRO A 26 -1.12 -25.05 3.14
CA PRO A 26 0.20 -24.61 3.62
C PRO A 26 1.34 -24.80 2.63
N ALA A 27 1.25 -25.82 1.77
CA ALA A 27 2.28 -26.12 0.77
C ALA A 27 2.49 -24.97 -0.23
N TYR A 28 1.45 -24.17 -0.53
CA TYR A 28 1.61 -23.00 -1.40
C TYR A 28 2.36 -21.87 -0.71
N ASP A 29 2.19 -21.71 0.60
CA ASP A 29 2.87 -20.67 1.36
C ASP A 29 4.38 -20.90 1.40
N GLU A 30 4.80 -22.16 1.53
CA GLU A 30 6.22 -22.55 1.46
C GLU A 30 6.86 -22.22 0.11
N LEU A 31 6.12 -22.45 -0.98
CA LEU A 31 6.57 -22.13 -2.34
C LEU A 31 6.57 -20.62 -2.62
N LEU A 32 5.62 -19.88 -2.03
CA LEU A 32 5.43 -18.45 -2.28
C LEU A 32 6.38 -17.59 -1.44
N ALA A 33 6.67 -17.98 -0.20
CA ALA A 33 7.53 -17.25 0.73
C ALA A 33 8.83 -16.71 0.12
N PRO A 34 9.66 -17.51 -0.60
CA PRO A 34 10.91 -17.00 -1.14
C PRO A 34 10.73 -15.95 -2.25
N MET A 35 9.58 -15.91 -2.92
CA MET A 35 9.34 -15.05 -4.08
C MET A 35 8.44 -13.85 -3.76
N ILE A 36 7.74 -13.87 -2.63
CA ILE A 36 6.69 -12.89 -2.33
C ILE A 36 7.24 -11.46 -2.31
N ILE A 37 8.46 -11.26 -1.81
CA ILE A 37 9.06 -9.94 -1.69
C ILE A 37 9.29 -9.30 -3.06
N ASP A 38 9.63 -10.09 -4.08
CA ASP A 38 9.90 -9.60 -5.43
C ASP A 38 8.62 -9.09 -6.08
N PHE A 39 7.50 -9.78 -5.88
CA PHE A 39 6.19 -9.33 -6.39
C PHE A 39 5.70 -8.08 -5.66
N LEU A 40 5.85 -8.03 -4.34
CA LEU A 40 5.40 -6.89 -3.54
C LEU A 40 6.26 -5.65 -3.79
N SER A 41 7.55 -5.82 -4.08
CA SER A 41 8.47 -4.72 -4.42
C SER A 41 8.08 -3.96 -5.69
N LEU A 42 7.21 -4.52 -6.53
CA LEU A 42 6.63 -3.82 -7.68
C LEU A 42 5.70 -2.66 -7.28
N MET A 43 5.47 -2.41 -5.99
CA MET A 43 4.86 -1.14 -5.53
C MET A 43 5.73 0.08 -5.86
N ALA A 44 7.02 -0.11 -6.17
CA ALA A 44 7.92 0.94 -6.61
C ALA A 44 8.09 0.99 -8.15
N ASP A 45 7.21 0.30 -8.91
CA ASP A 45 7.24 0.29 -10.37
C ASP A 45 6.92 1.68 -10.96
N GLU A 46 7.54 2.00 -12.10
CA GLU A 46 7.32 3.26 -12.81
C GLU A 46 5.90 3.36 -13.40
N ASP A 47 5.29 2.21 -13.73
CA ASP A 47 3.91 2.17 -14.22
C ASP A 47 2.92 2.21 -13.04
N LEU A 48 2.07 3.24 -13.02
CA LEU A 48 1.09 3.46 -11.97
C LEU A 48 0.10 2.31 -11.80
N THR A 49 -0.22 1.57 -12.87
CA THR A 49 -1.12 0.43 -12.80
C THR A 49 -0.44 -0.73 -12.09
N VAL A 50 0.83 -0.99 -12.39
CA VAL A 50 1.63 -2.03 -11.72
C VAL A 50 1.80 -1.69 -10.24
N CYS A 51 2.19 -0.44 -9.92
CA CYS A 51 2.30 0.05 -8.56
C CYS A 51 1.01 -0.16 -7.75
N ARG A 52 -0.14 0.29 -8.28
CA ARG A 52 -1.44 0.14 -7.61
C ARG A 52 -1.83 -1.32 -7.39
N LEU A 53 -1.56 -2.20 -8.36
CA LEU A 53 -1.83 -3.62 -8.23
C LEU A 53 -0.93 -4.27 -7.17
N ALA A 54 0.34 -3.88 -7.09
CA ALA A 54 1.26 -4.37 -6.07
C ALA A 54 0.86 -3.91 -4.67
N LEU A 55 0.41 -2.65 -4.50
CA LEU A 55 -0.15 -2.14 -3.25
C LEU A 55 -1.41 -2.91 -2.82
N SER A 56 -2.35 -3.15 -3.75
CA SER A 56 -3.54 -3.98 -3.51
C SER A 56 -3.18 -5.42 -3.14
N THR A 57 -2.12 -5.95 -3.74
CA THR A 57 -1.59 -7.29 -3.45
C THR A 57 -0.97 -7.34 -2.06
N LEU A 58 -0.19 -6.32 -1.67
CA LEU A 58 0.34 -6.18 -0.31
C LEU A 58 -0.78 -6.12 0.73
N ASN A 59 -1.82 -5.30 0.50
CA ASN A 59 -2.97 -5.22 1.42
C ASN A 59 -3.65 -6.59 1.58
N SER A 60 -3.81 -7.31 0.47
CA SER A 60 -4.39 -8.66 0.48
C SER A 60 -3.53 -9.63 1.28
N ALA A 61 -2.22 -9.65 1.06
CA ALA A 61 -1.27 -10.47 1.81
C ALA A 61 -1.27 -10.13 3.30
N ALA A 62 -1.29 -8.83 3.64
CA ALA A 62 -1.35 -8.37 5.03
C ALA A 62 -2.61 -8.88 5.75
N ARG A 63 -3.75 -8.96 5.05
CA ARG A 63 -5.01 -9.43 5.61
C ARG A 63 -5.08 -10.95 5.76
N THR A 64 -4.68 -11.71 4.73
CA THR A 64 -4.94 -13.16 4.67
C THR A 64 -3.73 -14.03 4.98
N LYS A 65 -2.53 -13.51 4.75
CA LYS A 65 -1.25 -14.25 4.82
C LYS A 65 -0.18 -13.40 5.51
N SER A 66 -0.53 -12.76 6.62
CA SER A 66 0.36 -11.80 7.31
C SER A 66 1.70 -12.42 7.72
N HIS A 67 1.74 -13.73 7.99
CA HIS A 67 2.97 -14.47 8.28
C HIS A 67 3.98 -14.45 7.14
N LEU A 68 3.53 -14.38 5.88
CA LEU A 68 4.41 -14.33 4.72
C LEU A 68 5.11 -12.98 4.54
N ILE A 69 4.55 -11.89 5.07
CA ILE A 69 5.11 -10.54 4.90
C ILE A 69 5.75 -9.97 6.16
N ARG A 70 5.41 -10.53 7.33
CA ARG A 70 5.76 -9.97 8.65
C ARG A 70 7.26 -9.73 8.82
N ASP A 71 8.09 -10.65 8.37
CA ASP A 71 9.56 -10.54 8.50
C ASP A 71 10.21 -9.72 7.37
N HIS A 72 9.42 -9.32 6.37
CA HIS A 72 9.86 -8.48 5.25
C HIS A 72 9.42 -7.02 5.39
N LEU A 73 8.68 -6.65 6.44
CA LEU A 73 8.16 -5.30 6.62
C LEU A 73 9.24 -4.22 6.67
N SER A 74 10.43 -4.51 7.19
CA SER A 74 11.55 -3.55 7.19
C SER A 74 11.97 -3.12 5.77
N VAL A 75 11.77 -4.00 4.78
CA VAL A 75 12.07 -3.73 3.36
C VAL A 75 10.87 -3.12 2.64
N LEU A 76 9.65 -3.55 2.98
CA LEU A 76 8.42 -3.12 2.30
C LEU A 76 7.93 -1.75 2.76
N LEU A 77 8.02 -1.45 4.06
CA LEU A 77 7.49 -0.21 4.65
C LEU A 77 8.11 1.07 4.07
N PRO A 78 9.43 1.16 3.80
CA PRO A 78 10.01 2.36 3.17
C PRO A 78 9.37 2.70 1.83
N ASN A 79 9.14 1.69 0.98
CA ASN A 79 8.52 1.86 -0.33
C ASN A 79 7.04 2.23 -0.17
N LEU A 80 6.32 1.53 0.72
CA LEU A 80 4.93 1.83 1.03
C LEU A 80 4.75 3.28 1.53
N TYR A 81 5.61 3.74 2.44
CA TYR A 81 5.56 5.09 2.99
C TYR A 81 5.98 6.18 2.01
N LYS A 82 6.73 5.86 0.95
CA LYS A 82 7.04 6.83 -0.09
C LYS A 82 5.77 7.26 -0.82
N GLU A 83 4.89 6.28 -1.08
CA GLU A 83 3.60 6.45 -1.74
C GLU A 83 2.53 7.12 -0.85
N THR A 84 2.84 7.54 0.39
CA THR A 84 1.93 8.42 1.17
C THR A 84 2.04 9.88 0.77
N ASN A 85 3.12 10.28 0.10
CA ASN A 85 3.36 11.67 -0.25
C ASN A 85 2.62 12.02 -1.54
N VAL A 86 2.07 13.23 -1.58
CA VAL A 86 1.48 13.76 -2.82
C VAL A 86 2.58 13.95 -3.86
N ASN A 87 2.48 13.25 -4.98
CA ASN A 87 3.39 13.44 -6.10
C ASN A 87 2.83 14.52 -7.03
N THR A 88 3.44 15.71 -6.99
CA THR A 88 3.01 16.86 -7.80
C THR A 88 3.12 16.62 -9.31
N ASP A 89 4.00 15.71 -9.73
CA ASP A 89 4.20 15.39 -11.15
C ASP A 89 3.00 14.61 -11.73
N LEU A 90 2.19 14.00 -10.85
CA LEU A 90 0.95 13.29 -11.20
C LEU A 90 -0.30 14.17 -11.10
N ILE A 91 -0.15 15.47 -10.79
CA ILE A 91 -1.26 16.41 -10.68
C ILE A 91 -1.35 17.24 -11.96
N ARG A 92 -2.47 17.14 -12.65
CA ARG A 92 -2.78 17.93 -13.85
C ARG A 92 -4.01 18.80 -13.63
N THR A 93 -3.99 20.01 -14.16
CA THR A 93 -5.16 20.90 -14.13
C THR A 93 -5.91 20.78 -15.45
N VAL A 94 -7.16 20.35 -15.40
CA VAL A 94 -8.05 20.22 -16.55
C VAL A 94 -8.99 21.42 -16.59
N GLN A 95 -9.04 22.11 -17.72
CA GLN A 95 -9.97 23.20 -17.93
C GLN A 95 -11.34 22.65 -18.35
N MET A 96 -12.37 23.05 -17.60
CA MET A 96 -13.77 22.72 -17.79
C MET A 96 -14.53 24.01 -18.09
N GLY A 97 -14.33 24.58 -19.29
CA GLY A 97 -14.89 25.90 -19.65
C GLY A 97 -14.33 27.03 -18.78
N PRO A 98 -15.17 27.78 -18.02
CA PRO A 98 -14.69 28.83 -17.10
C PRO A 98 -14.15 28.26 -15.77
N TRP A 99 -14.25 26.95 -15.52
CA TRP A 99 -13.74 26.31 -14.31
C TRP A 99 -12.46 25.53 -14.58
N THR A 100 -11.64 25.34 -13.55
CA THR A 100 -10.45 24.47 -13.57
C THR A 100 -10.59 23.40 -12.50
N HIS A 101 -10.29 22.16 -12.83
CA HIS A 101 -10.31 21.03 -11.90
C HIS A 101 -8.92 20.39 -11.85
N LYS A 102 -8.36 20.22 -10.64
CA LYS A 102 -7.13 19.46 -10.45
C LYS A 102 -7.46 17.97 -10.41
N VAL A 103 -6.81 17.21 -11.28
CA VAL A 103 -6.87 15.75 -11.30
C VAL A 103 -5.54 15.24 -10.78
N ASP A 104 -5.60 14.40 -9.75
CA ASP A 104 -4.45 13.76 -9.14
C ASP A 104 -4.46 12.28 -9.51
N ASP A 105 -3.64 11.90 -10.49
CA ASP A 105 -3.57 10.53 -11.00
C ASP A 105 -2.87 9.58 -9.99
N GLY A 106 -2.21 10.12 -8.95
CA GLY A 106 -1.59 9.36 -7.86
C GLY A 106 -2.50 9.12 -6.65
N LEU A 107 -3.69 9.73 -6.60
CA LEU A 107 -4.58 9.68 -5.45
C LEU A 107 -5.01 8.25 -5.09
N ASP A 108 -5.34 7.42 -6.07
CA ASP A 108 -5.76 6.03 -5.84
C ASP A 108 -4.66 5.21 -5.16
N ALA A 109 -3.40 5.40 -5.56
CA ALA A 109 -2.26 4.73 -4.93
C ALA A 109 -2.11 5.17 -3.47
N ARG A 110 -2.20 6.47 -3.19
CA ARG A 110 -2.16 6.99 -1.80
C ARG A 110 -3.26 6.40 -0.93
N LYS A 111 -4.50 6.34 -1.44
CA LYS A 111 -5.63 5.72 -0.73
C LYS A 111 -5.33 4.26 -0.39
N MET A 112 -4.83 3.49 -1.36
CA MET A 112 -4.46 2.08 -1.16
C MET A 112 -3.34 1.91 -0.12
N VAL A 113 -2.38 2.83 -0.07
CA VAL A 113 -1.30 2.82 0.93
C VAL A 113 -1.87 3.00 2.33
N TYR A 114 -2.73 4.00 2.53
CA TYR A 114 -3.35 4.25 3.83
C TYR A 114 -4.26 3.08 4.26
N GLU A 115 -4.97 2.45 3.32
CA GLU A 115 -5.73 1.23 3.59
C GLU A 115 -4.82 0.09 4.04
N THR A 116 -3.70 -0.11 3.33
CA THR A 116 -2.69 -1.11 3.67
C THR A 116 -2.09 -0.85 5.05
N MET A 117 -1.78 0.40 5.37
CA MET A 117 -1.29 0.80 6.69
C MET A 117 -2.29 0.44 7.79
N TYR A 118 -3.59 0.70 7.58
CA TYR A 118 -4.63 0.31 8.53
C TYR A 118 -4.72 -1.22 8.72
N THR A 119 -4.60 -2.00 7.64
CA THR A 119 -4.54 -3.46 7.72
C THR A 119 -3.31 -3.94 8.48
N LEU A 120 -2.13 -3.36 8.22
CA LEU A 120 -0.89 -3.69 8.92
C LEU A 120 -0.94 -3.36 10.40
N LEU A 121 -1.60 -2.25 10.78
CA LEU A 121 -1.82 -1.88 12.17
C LEU A 121 -2.59 -2.96 12.93
N ASN A 122 -3.53 -3.64 12.27
CA ASN A 122 -4.34 -4.69 12.90
C ASN A 122 -3.66 -6.07 12.91
N THR A 123 -2.79 -6.35 11.94
CA THR A 123 -2.24 -7.71 11.69
C THR A 123 -0.78 -7.88 12.09
N CYS A 124 -0.02 -6.79 12.03
CA CYS A 124 1.45 -6.79 12.14
C CYS A 124 2.00 -5.73 13.12
N LEU A 125 1.17 -5.21 14.04
CA LEU A 125 1.56 -4.19 15.03
C LEU A 125 2.94 -4.41 15.67
N PRO A 126 3.33 -5.62 16.14
CA PRO A 126 4.62 -5.81 16.83
C PRO A 126 5.86 -5.57 15.97
N LYS A 127 5.71 -5.50 14.64
CA LYS A 127 6.81 -5.25 13.69
C LYS A 127 6.83 -3.82 13.16
N LEU A 128 5.86 -2.98 13.55
CA LEU A 128 5.80 -1.59 13.10
C LEU A 128 6.59 -0.68 14.03
N ASP A 129 7.44 0.17 13.46
CA ASP A 129 7.96 1.34 14.16
C ASP A 129 6.84 2.38 14.26
N LEU A 130 6.25 2.53 15.46
CA LEU A 130 5.11 3.42 15.69
C LEU A 130 5.45 4.88 15.42
N ARG A 131 6.69 5.30 15.67
CA ARG A 131 7.12 6.68 15.40
C ARG A 131 7.12 6.94 13.90
N GLY A 132 7.74 6.04 13.12
CA GLY A 132 7.72 6.08 11.67
C GLY A 132 6.29 6.03 11.12
N PHE A 133 5.45 5.16 11.67
CA PHE A 133 4.04 5.01 11.26
C PHE A 133 3.22 6.29 11.52
N LEU A 134 3.32 6.88 12.71
CA LEU A 134 2.67 8.14 13.08
C LEU A 134 3.13 9.31 12.20
N SER A 135 4.41 9.35 11.82
CA SER A 135 4.94 10.40 10.93
C SER A 135 4.28 10.42 9.55
N ARG A 136 3.62 9.33 9.14
CA ARG A 136 2.87 9.22 7.88
C ARG A 136 1.37 9.47 8.04
N ILE A 137 0.82 9.15 9.23
CA ILE A 137 -0.60 9.41 9.54
C ILE A 137 -0.85 10.91 9.68
N LEU A 138 0.02 11.63 10.40
CA LEU A 138 -0.22 13.04 10.71
C LEU A 138 -0.38 13.92 9.45
N PRO A 139 0.47 13.82 8.41
CA PRO A 139 0.25 14.54 7.16
C PRO A 139 -1.05 14.13 6.45
N GLY A 140 -1.47 12.87 6.55
CA GLY A 140 -2.70 12.37 5.91
C GLY A 140 -3.99 12.98 6.46
N LEU A 141 -3.96 13.54 7.68
CA LEU A 141 -5.08 14.31 8.23
C LEU A 141 -5.33 15.63 7.47
N SER A 142 -4.34 16.10 6.73
CA SER A 142 -4.39 17.33 5.91
C SER A 142 -4.36 17.04 4.41
N ASP A 143 -4.50 15.78 3.98
CA ASP A 143 -4.63 15.44 2.55
C ASP A 143 -5.90 16.07 1.96
N ASP A 144 -5.95 16.35 0.66
CA ASP A 144 -7.15 16.90 0.02
C ASP A 144 -8.32 15.88 0.00
N SER A 145 -8.01 14.58 0.06
CA SER A 145 -8.99 13.49 0.04
C SER A 145 -9.60 13.21 1.41
N ASP A 146 -10.94 13.33 1.51
CA ASP A 146 -11.65 13.01 2.75
C ASP A 146 -11.55 11.53 3.15
N GLU A 147 -11.46 10.61 2.20
CA GLU A 147 -11.25 9.18 2.48
C GLU A 147 -9.93 8.94 3.23
N ILE A 148 -8.86 9.63 2.82
CA ILE A 148 -7.54 9.56 3.49
C ILE A 148 -7.62 10.16 4.90
N LYS A 149 -8.33 11.29 5.08
CA LYS A 149 -8.53 11.87 6.41
C LYS A 149 -9.26 10.91 7.33
N VAL A 150 -10.36 10.32 6.86
CA VAL A 150 -11.19 9.38 7.63
C VAL A 150 -10.36 8.19 8.09
N ILE A 151 -9.58 7.57 7.20
CA ILE A 151 -8.78 6.41 7.59
C ILE A 151 -7.61 6.78 8.53
N CYS A 152 -7.05 7.98 8.40
CA CYS A 152 -6.08 8.51 9.35
C CYS A 152 -6.69 8.68 10.75
N HIS A 153 -7.91 9.22 10.85
CA HIS A 153 -8.62 9.28 12.13
C HIS A 153 -8.89 7.88 12.71
N MET A 154 -9.27 6.90 11.88
CA MET A 154 -9.47 5.52 12.32
C MET A 154 -8.17 4.89 12.84
N MET A 155 -7.03 5.13 12.18
CA MET A 155 -5.73 4.66 12.65
C MET A 155 -5.33 5.29 13.98
N LEU A 156 -5.51 6.61 14.14
CA LEU A 156 -5.23 7.28 15.41
C LEU A 156 -6.11 6.75 16.54
N PHE A 157 -7.42 6.61 16.30
CA PHE A 157 -8.34 6.03 17.27
C PHE A 157 -7.94 4.59 17.63
N ARG A 158 -7.49 3.79 16.66
CA ARG A 158 -7.00 2.44 16.94
C ARG A 158 -5.73 2.46 17.78
N LEU A 159 -4.79 3.36 17.48
CA LEU A 159 -3.53 3.51 18.21
C LEU A 159 -3.74 3.88 19.69
N THR A 160 -4.73 4.72 20.02
CA THR A 160 -5.03 5.02 21.43
C THR A 160 -5.48 3.79 22.22
N GLN A 161 -6.06 2.78 21.55
CA GLN A 161 -6.49 1.53 22.18
C GLN A 161 -5.37 0.52 22.33
N VAL A 162 -4.51 0.39 21.30
CA VAL A 162 -3.51 -0.69 21.22
C VAL A 162 -2.10 -0.27 21.64
N ALA A 163 -1.80 1.02 21.61
CA ALA A 163 -0.51 1.59 21.95
C ALA A 163 -0.66 3.00 22.57
N PRO A 164 -1.32 3.14 23.73
CA PRO A 164 -1.63 4.44 24.32
C PRO A 164 -0.40 5.26 24.77
N ALA A 165 0.77 4.63 24.87
CA ALA A 165 2.03 5.26 25.28
C ALA A 165 2.99 5.54 24.11
N ALA A 166 2.54 5.36 22.87
CA ALA A 166 3.32 5.58 21.65
C ALA A 166 3.58 7.06 21.36
#